data_AF-A0A3M6ZP06-F1
#
_entry.id   AF-A0A3M6ZP06-F1
#
_cell.length_a   1.000
_cell.length_b   1.000
_cell.length_c   1.000
_cell.angle_alpha   90.00
_cell.angle_beta   90.00
_cell.angle_gamma   90.00
#
_symmetry.space_group_name_H-M   'P 1'
#
loop_
_entity.id
_entity.type
_entity.pdbx_description
1 polymer ?
#
loop_
_entity_poly.entity_id
_entity_poly.type
_entity_poly.pdbx_seq_one_letter_code
_entity_poly.pdbx_strand_id
1 'polypeptide(L)'
;MPHATLPSPGLQALILCGPGVSLNTFTSTPRDFPKALVPIANRPMVWYPLDWCHRMGISDITLITPPESRDPIEHALKTHPALTVGLKSRERADVVAPADLTQTTGTGELLRLPEVQKLVRGDFVVLPCDLISELDGSVMVQQWQTLNPPTTNVGGKKKGSGGGVRRKKGGMGVFYPTQGLEGISTKKDETDFLATVAVEAPTVPAPTASVRENVEEVVMCMPTDTLNDKLEEDKGVLRVRQRLIERFGKVKMRMKYRDAHVYIFPKWIMDFAAKNERFDSISEDVLGWWAKSRWQESLIPKLGLDEVLAPHQPSSDEMDDDEEEDEIDAVTLSSTKSTAPPSSSAPQQPSFATRVRPSPTQP
;
A
#
# COMPACT_ATOMS: atom_id res chain seq x y z
N MET A 1 4.51 -8.39 -24.29
CA MET A 1 5.26 -7.14 -24.03
C MET A 1 6.58 -7.54 -23.39
N PRO A 2 7.68 -6.80 -23.53
CA PRO A 2 8.90 -7.14 -22.80
C PRO A 2 8.61 -6.98 -21.30
N HIS A 3 8.59 -8.11 -20.57
CA HIS A 3 8.46 -8.10 -19.12
C HIS A 3 9.63 -7.29 -18.54
N ALA A 4 9.33 -6.31 -17.70
CA ALA A 4 10.34 -5.43 -17.14
C ALA A 4 11.34 -6.27 -16.32
N THR A 5 12.62 -6.26 -16.70
CA THR A 5 13.73 -6.83 -15.92
C THR A 5 14.10 -5.90 -14.75
N LEU A 6 13.11 -5.27 -14.12
CA LEU A 6 13.30 -4.42 -12.97
C LEU A 6 13.58 -5.31 -11.74
N PRO A 7 14.48 -4.91 -10.84
CA PRO A 7 14.69 -5.62 -9.59
C PRO A 7 13.36 -5.63 -8.81
N SER A 8 13.03 -6.79 -8.22
CA SER A 8 11.80 -6.92 -7.45
C SER A 8 11.78 -5.89 -6.31
N PRO A 9 10.69 -5.14 -6.12
CA PRO A 9 10.59 -4.16 -5.04
C PRO A 9 10.46 -4.81 -3.65
N GLY A 10 10.39 -6.15 -3.56
CA GLY A 10 10.18 -6.88 -2.31
C GLY A 10 8.75 -6.80 -1.77
N LEU A 11 7.79 -6.42 -2.62
CA LEU A 11 6.36 -6.34 -2.29
C LEU A 11 5.61 -7.56 -2.82
N GLN A 12 4.62 -8.03 -2.06
CA GLN A 12 3.63 -9.01 -2.50
C GLN A 12 2.39 -8.29 -3.04
N ALA A 13 1.71 -8.79 -4.07
CA ALA A 13 0.47 -8.20 -4.56
C ALA A 13 -0.75 -9.06 -4.21
N LEU A 14 -1.77 -8.43 -3.64
CA LEU A 14 -3.08 -9.00 -3.38
C LEU A 14 -4.10 -8.32 -4.28
N ILE A 15 -4.65 -9.06 -5.25
CA ILE A 15 -5.70 -8.56 -6.13
C ILE A 15 -7.04 -9.05 -5.58
N LEU A 16 -7.91 -8.13 -5.16
CA LEU A 16 -9.21 -8.44 -4.59
C LEU A 16 -10.26 -8.59 -5.71
N CYS A 17 -10.67 -9.83 -5.95
CA CYS A 17 -11.67 -10.21 -6.94
C CYS A 17 -13.04 -10.41 -6.29
N GLY A 18 -13.74 -9.30 -6.02
CA GLY A 18 -15.08 -9.33 -5.43
C GLY A 18 -16.20 -9.77 -6.41
N PRO A 19 -17.44 -9.96 -5.90
CA PRO A 19 -18.59 -10.48 -6.65
C PRO A 19 -18.96 -9.68 -7.90
N GLY A 20 -18.81 -8.36 -7.84
CA GLY A 20 -19.36 -7.46 -8.85
C GLY A 20 -20.84 -7.17 -8.71
N VAL A 21 -21.32 -6.91 -7.48
CA VAL A 21 -22.73 -6.57 -7.20
C VAL A 21 -23.26 -5.44 -8.11
N SER A 22 -22.46 -4.41 -8.37
CA SER A 22 -22.82 -3.30 -9.28
C SER A 22 -22.89 -3.70 -10.77
N LEU A 23 -22.43 -4.90 -11.13
CA LEU A 23 -22.42 -5.49 -12.47
C LEU A 23 -23.26 -6.78 -12.51
N ASN A 24 -24.33 -6.85 -11.70
CA ASN A 24 -25.18 -8.03 -11.54
C ASN A 24 -25.72 -8.61 -12.86
N THR A 25 -25.93 -7.78 -13.87
CA THR A 25 -26.36 -8.20 -15.22
C THR A 25 -25.33 -9.07 -15.93
N PHE A 26 -24.04 -8.84 -15.68
CA PHE A 26 -22.93 -9.57 -16.29
C PHE A 26 -22.39 -10.69 -15.39
N THR A 27 -22.60 -10.59 -14.09
CA THR A 27 -21.98 -11.45 -13.06
C THR A 27 -23.00 -12.28 -12.27
N SER A 28 -24.21 -12.44 -12.80
CA SER A 28 -25.32 -13.15 -12.15
C SER A 28 -25.02 -14.61 -11.80
N THR A 29 -24.06 -15.24 -12.50
CA THR A 29 -23.59 -16.59 -12.21
C THR A 29 -22.07 -16.57 -12.00
N PRO A 30 -21.59 -16.30 -10.77
CA PRO A 30 -20.16 -16.17 -10.47
C PRO A 30 -19.31 -17.41 -10.76
N ARG A 31 -19.94 -18.59 -10.89
CA ARG A 31 -19.30 -19.87 -11.24
C ARG A 31 -18.91 -19.97 -12.71
N ASP A 32 -19.65 -19.29 -13.58
CA ASP A 32 -19.42 -19.33 -15.03
C ASP A 32 -18.74 -18.04 -15.51
N PHE A 33 -19.19 -16.90 -15.00
CA PHE A 33 -18.72 -15.56 -15.41
C PHE A 33 -18.43 -14.67 -14.21
N PRO A 34 -17.30 -14.87 -13.51
CA PRO A 34 -16.89 -14.00 -12.42
C PRO A 34 -16.50 -12.60 -12.92
N LYS A 35 -16.68 -11.56 -12.07
CA LYS A 35 -16.33 -10.16 -12.38
C LYS A 35 -14.92 -10.04 -12.97
N ALA A 36 -13.95 -10.73 -12.38
CA ALA A 36 -12.54 -10.71 -12.78
C ALA A 36 -12.30 -11.15 -14.25
N LEU A 37 -13.21 -11.93 -14.83
CA LEU A 37 -13.11 -12.42 -16.20
C LEU A 37 -13.98 -11.66 -17.21
N VAL A 38 -14.74 -10.66 -16.77
CA VAL A 38 -15.54 -9.82 -17.66
C VAL A 38 -14.61 -9.15 -18.69
N PRO A 39 -14.88 -9.27 -20.00
CA PRO A 39 -13.96 -8.77 -21.02
C PRO A 39 -14.05 -7.24 -21.17
N ILE A 40 -12.88 -6.60 -21.18
CA ILE A 40 -12.70 -5.18 -21.48
C ILE A 40 -11.66 -5.11 -22.61
N ALA A 41 -12.04 -4.49 -23.73
CA ALA A 41 -11.20 -4.43 -24.94
C ALA A 41 -10.58 -5.80 -25.35
N ASN A 42 -11.40 -6.85 -25.35
CA ASN A 42 -11.02 -8.24 -25.66
C ASN A 42 -9.97 -8.86 -24.71
N ARG A 43 -9.87 -8.36 -23.48
CA ARG A 43 -9.03 -8.91 -22.42
C ARG A 43 -9.84 -9.09 -21.14
N PRO A 44 -9.60 -10.15 -20.34
CA PRO A 44 -10.24 -10.29 -19.03
C PRO A 44 -9.93 -9.08 -18.14
N MET A 45 -10.89 -8.63 -17.33
CA MET A 45 -10.73 -7.47 -16.44
C MET A 45 -9.48 -7.58 -15.53
N VAL A 46 -9.20 -8.77 -15.00
CA VAL A 46 -8.03 -9.03 -14.15
C VAL A 46 -6.69 -8.94 -14.89
N TRP A 47 -6.69 -8.94 -16.22
CA TRP A 47 -5.46 -8.77 -17.01
C TRP A 47 -4.79 -7.43 -16.71
N TYR A 48 -5.55 -6.35 -16.49
CA TYR A 48 -5.02 -5.01 -16.27
C TYR A 48 -4.23 -4.87 -14.95
N PRO A 49 -4.77 -5.27 -13.77
CA PRO A 49 -3.98 -5.24 -12.54
C PRO A 49 -2.80 -6.23 -12.58
N LEU A 50 -2.92 -7.37 -13.27
CA LEU A 50 -1.81 -8.31 -13.46
C LEU A 50 -0.67 -7.68 -14.27
N ASP A 51 -0.99 -7.10 -15.43
CA ASP A 51 -0.04 -6.41 -16.27
C ASP A 51 0.61 -5.23 -15.53
N TRP A 52 -0.17 -4.50 -14.72
CA TRP A 52 0.35 -3.45 -13.84
C TRP A 52 1.39 -3.99 -12.86
N CYS A 53 1.11 -5.07 -12.13
CA CYS A 53 2.08 -5.72 -11.23
C CYS A 53 3.36 -6.17 -11.97
N HIS A 54 3.21 -6.80 -13.15
CA HIS A 54 4.35 -7.28 -13.92
C HIS A 54 5.22 -6.14 -14.44
N ARG A 55 4.63 -5.02 -14.88
CA ARG A 55 5.38 -3.81 -15.27
C ARG A 55 6.21 -3.24 -14.12
N MET A 56 5.77 -3.40 -12.88
CA MET A 56 6.50 -2.98 -11.68
C MET A 56 7.59 -3.95 -11.21
N GLY A 57 7.68 -5.15 -11.80
CA GLY A 57 8.55 -6.21 -11.29
C GLY A 57 8.02 -6.91 -10.03
N ILE A 58 6.71 -6.79 -9.72
CA ILE A 58 6.07 -7.58 -8.67
C ILE A 58 5.72 -8.94 -9.26
N SER A 59 6.42 -9.98 -8.78
CA SER A 59 6.24 -11.37 -9.24
C SER A 59 5.39 -12.23 -8.32
N ASP A 60 5.36 -11.90 -7.02
CA ASP A 60 4.55 -12.59 -6.02
C ASP A 60 3.16 -11.97 -6.02
N ILE A 61 2.24 -12.56 -6.79
CA ILE A 61 0.89 -12.05 -7.01
C ILE A 61 -0.11 -13.12 -6.61
N THR A 62 -1.07 -12.76 -5.77
CA THR A 62 -2.20 -13.62 -5.39
C THR A 62 -3.53 -12.94 -5.68
N LEU A 63 -4.43 -13.65 -6.35
CA LEU A 63 -5.82 -13.28 -6.52
C LEU A 63 -6.63 -13.86 -5.36
N ILE A 64 -7.37 -13.00 -4.66
CA ILE A 64 -8.30 -13.42 -3.61
C ILE A 64 -9.71 -13.35 -4.18
N THR A 65 -10.40 -14.48 -4.21
CA THR A 65 -11.73 -14.59 -4.83
C THR A 65 -12.67 -15.46 -4.01
N PRO A 66 -14.00 -15.27 -4.07
CA PRO A 66 -14.95 -16.18 -3.43
C PRO A 66 -14.77 -17.63 -3.93
N PRO A 67 -15.04 -18.65 -3.09
CA PRO A 67 -14.91 -20.06 -3.46
C PRO A 67 -15.60 -20.44 -4.78
N GLU A 68 -16.75 -19.83 -5.06
CA GLU A 68 -17.54 -20.07 -6.26
C GLU A 68 -16.84 -19.66 -7.57
N SER A 69 -15.95 -18.68 -7.51
CA SER A 69 -15.26 -18.11 -8.67
C SER A 69 -13.84 -18.64 -8.84
N ARG A 70 -13.37 -19.52 -7.94
CA ARG A 70 -12.03 -20.08 -7.95
C ARG A 70 -11.73 -20.84 -9.25
N ASP A 71 -12.53 -21.87 -9.54
CA ASP A 71 -12.33 -22.77 -10.68
C ASP A 71 -12.29 -22.06 -12.04
N PRO A 72 -13.24 -21.15 -12.39
CA PRO A 72 -13.18 -20.45 -13.66
C PRO A 72 -11.94 -19.53 -13.76
N ILE A 73 -11.54 -18.87 -12.66
CA ILE A 73 -10.34 -18.00 -12.64
C ILE A 73 -9.07 -18.84 -12.81
N GLU A 74 -8.92 -19.93 -12.06
CA GLU A 74 -7.78 -20.84 -12.20
C GLU A 74 -7.68 -21.43 -13.61
N HIS A 75 -8.81 -21.81 -14.19
CA HIS A 75 -8.87 -22.31 -15.57
C HIS A 75 -8.41 -21.21 -16.54
N ALA A 76 -8.94 -19.99 -16.43
CA ALA A 76 -8.58 -18.88 -17.29
C ALA A 76 -7.09 -18.49 -17.19
N LEU A 77 -6.50 -18.51 -15.99
CA LEU A 77 -5.06 -18.27 -15.79
C LEU A 77 -4.18 -19.32 -16.47
N LYS A 78 -4.69 -20.54 -16.69
CA LYS A 78 -3.98 -21.64 -17.36
C LYS A 78 -4.18 -21.62 -18.87
N THR A 79 -5.36 -21.25 -19.37
CA THR A 79 -5.75 -21.42 -20.78
C THR A 79 -5.85 -20.14 -21.59
N HIS A 80 -6.18 -19.00 -20.97
CA HIS A 80 -6.50 -17.78 -21.71
C HIS A 80 -5.23 -17.15 -22.32
N PRO A 81 -5.18 -16.86 -23.65
CA PRO A 81 -3.98 -16.34 -24.30
C PRO A 81 -3.46 -15.04 -23.67
N ALA A 82 -4.35 -14.10 -23.34
CA ALA A 82 -3.96 -12.83 -22.73
C ALA A 82 -3.31 -12.97 -21.33
N LEU A 83 -3.61 -14.05 -20.60
CA LEU A 83 -3.11 -14.29 -19.23
C LEU A 83 -1.90 -15.25 -19.22
N THR A 84 -1.62 -15.91 -20.33
CA THR A 84 -0.59 -16.97 -20.44
C THR A 84 0.59 -16.56 -21.32
N VAL A 85 0.37 -15.72 -22.34
CA VAL A 85 1.39 -15.36 -23.33
C VAL A 85 2.42 -14.39 -22.73
N GLY A 86 3.68 -14.79 -22.77
CA GLY A 86 4.83 -13.99 -22.33
C GLY A 86 5.30 -14.28 -20.90
N LEU A 87 4.46 -14.96 -20.10
CA LEU A 87 4.68 -15.13 -18.67
C LEU A 87 5.42 -16.45 -18.37
N LYS A 88 6.50 -16.39 -17.58
CA LYS A 88 7.14 -17.60 -17.06
C LYS A 88 6.21 -18.27 -16.04
N SER A 89 6.36 -19.58 -15.85
CA SER A 89 5.54 -20.31 -14.86
C SER A 89 5.62 -19.74 -13.44
N ARG A 90 6.73 -19.09 -13.07
CA ARG A 90 6.96 -18.46 -11.76
C ARG A 90 6.38 -17.05 -11.63
N GLU A 91 5.90 -16.47 -12.71
CA GLU A 91 5.31 -15.13 -12.76
C GLU A 91 3.77 -15.20 -12.85
N ARG A 92 3.22 -16.43 -12.88
CA ARG A 92 1.78 -16.69 -12.82
C ARG A 92 1.29 -16.37 -11.43
N ALA A 93 0.13 -15.74 -11.36
CA ALA A 93 -0.50 -15.42 -10.11
C ALA A 93 -1.17 -16.65 -9.50
N ASP A 94 -1.09 -16.75 -8.18
CA ASP A 94 -1.78 -17.77 -7.40
C ASP A 94 -3.23 -17.36 -7.14
N VAL A 95 -4.11 -18.33 -6.90
CA VAL A 95 -5.51 -18.09 -6.56
C VAL A 95 -5.77 -18.66 -5.18
N VAL A 96 -6.24 -17.80 -4.28
CA VAL A 96 -6.67 -18.18 -2.93
C VAL A 96 -8.16 -17.86 -2.82
N ALA A 97 -8.93 -18.83 -2.34
CA ALA A 97 -10.36 -18.70 -2.16
C ALA A 97 -10.75 -19.12 -0.75
N PRO A 98 -10.75 -18.19 0.21
CA PRO A 98 -11.05 -18.50 1.59
C PRO A 98 -12.44 -19.06 1.77
N ALA A 99 -12.56 -20.14 2.56
CA ALA A 99 -13.83 -20.85 2.75
C ALA A 99 -14.93 -19.94 3.33
N ASP A 100 -14.57 -19.03 4.23
CA ASP A 100 -15.49 -18.10 4.90
C ASP A 100 -15.73 -16.81 4.10
N LEU A 101 -15.11 -16.66 2.92
CA LEU A 101 -15.31 -15.47 2.09
C LEU A 101 -16.65 -15.56 1.36
N THR A 102 -17.59 -14.71 1.78
CA THR A 102 -18.92 -14.61 1.17
C THR A 102 -19.02 -13.41 0.23
N GLN A 103 -20.09 -13.34 -0.56
CA GLN A 103 -20.32 -12.22 -1.48
C GLN A 103 -20.64 -10.89 -0.78
N THR A 104 -20.94 -10.93 0.52
CA THR A 104 -21.25 -9.75 1.34
C THR A 104 -20.13 -9.38 2.29
N THR A 105 -19.05 -10.16 2.34
CA THR A 105 -17.91 -9.93 3.22
C THR A 105 -17.18 -8.65 2.79
N GLY A 106 -17.01 -7.72 3.73
CA GLY A 106 -16.28 -6.49 3.49
C GLY A 106 -14.79 -6.70 3.23
N THR A 107 -14.15 -5.72 2.59
CA THR A 107 -12.72 -5.78 2.25
C THR A 107 -11.81 -5.71 3.49
N GLY A 108 -12.26 -5.06 4.57
CA GLY A 108 -11.56 -5.02 5.85
C GLY A 108 -11.63 -6.37 6.57
N GLU A 109 -12.79 -7.04 6.53
CA GLU A 109 -12.96 -8.40 7.04
C GLU A 109 -12.14 -9.42 6.26
N LEU A 110 -12.06 -9.28 4.93
CA LEU A 110 -11.24 -10.14 4.07
C LEU A 110 -9.79 -10.24 4.55
N LEU A 111 -9.20 -9.12 4.99
CA LEU A 111 -7.83 -9.13 5.51
C LEU A 111 -7.69 -9.96 6.80
N ARG A 112 -8.75 -10.13 7.59
CA ARG A 112 -8.75 -10.90 8.85
C ARG A 112 -8.80 -12.41 8.63
N LEU A 113 -9.22 -12.86 7.44
CA LEU A 113 -9.42 -14.28 7.17
C LEU A 113 -8.11 -15.06 7.37
N PRO A 114 -8.12 -16.22 8.06
CA PRO A 114 -6.91 -16.95 8.43
C PRO A 114 -6.02 -17.31 7.25
N GLU A 115 -6.62 -17.61 6.09
CA GLU A 115 -5.90 -17.94 4.86
C GLU A 115 -5.15 -16.72 4.31
N VAL A 116 -5.77 -15.54 4.36
CA VAL A 116 -5.16 -14.28 3.90
C VAL A 116 -4.07 -13.83 4.87
N GLN A 117 -4.29 -13.99 6.18
CA GLN A 117 -3.29 -13.70 7.22
C GLN A 117 -2.02 -14.55 7.06
N LYS A 118 -2.15 -15.85 6.77
CA LYS A 118 -1.01 -16.74 6.55
C LYS A 118 -0.26 -16.48 5.24
N LEU A 119 -0.96 -15.95 4.24
CA LEU A 119 -0.40 -15.66 2.92
C LEU A 119 0.60 -14.49 2.99
N VAL A 120 0.28 -13.44 3.74
CA VAL A 120 1.06 -12.19 3.77
C VAL A 120 2.29 -12.33 4.66
N ARG A 121 3.47 -12.36 4.05
CA ARG A 121 4.75 -12.55 4.75
C ARG A 121 5.49 -11.24 4.98
N GLY A 122 5.26 -10.26 4.12
CA GLY A 122 5.97 -8.98 4.10
C GLY A 122 5.06 -7.79 3.82
N ASP A 123 5.66 -6.71 3.34
CA ASP A 123 4.92 -5.54 2.88
C ASP A 123 4.21 -5.87 1.55
N PHE A 124 3.01 -5.36 1.36
CA PHE A 124 2.14 -5.81 0.27
C PHE A 124 1.40 -4.64 -0.39
N VAL A 125 1.00 -4.84 -1.64
CA VAL A 125 0.11 -3.96 -2.39
C VAL A 125 -1.25 -4.62 -2.52
N VAL A 126 -2.30 -3.85 -2.26
CA VAL A 126 -3.70 -4.24 -2.49
C VAL A 126 -4.18 -3.53 -3.74
N LEU A 127 -4.77 -4.29 -4.65
CA LEU A 127 -5.32 -3.80 -5.90
C LEU A 127 -6.75 -4.33 -6.08
N PRO A 128 -7.66 -3.55 -6.67
CA PRO A 128 -8.95 -4.08 -7.06
C PRO A 128 -8.82 -4.81 -8.40
N CYS A 129 -9.70 -5.76 -8.66
CA CYS A 129 -9.71 -6.51 -9.91
C CYS A 129 -10.09 -5.68 -11.16
N ASP A 130 -10.67 -4.49 -10.97
CA ASP A 130 -11.10 -3.56 -12.03
C ASP A 130 -10.16 -2.35 -12.20
N LEU A 131 -8.93 -2.42 -11.68
CA LEU A 131 -7.92 -1.38 -11.90
C LEU A 131 -7.51 -1.35 -13.36
N ILE A 132 -7.88 -0.28 -14.06
CA ILE A 132 -7.42 0.03 -15.41
C ILE A 132 -6.64 1.33 -15.36
N SER A 133 -5.31 1.24 -15.44
CA SER A 133 -4.45 2.40 -15.34
C SER A 133 -3.17 2.24 -16.16
N GLU A 134 -2.77 3.33 -16.81
CA GLU A 134 -1.44 3.47 -17.43
C GLU A 134 -0.44 4.16 -16.48
N LEU A 135 -0.82 4.41 -15.22
CA LEU A 135 0.10 4.98 -14.23
C LEU A 135 1.24 4.00 -13.96
N ASP A 136 2.46 4.47 -14.19
CA ASP A 136 3.68 3.76 -13.78
C ASP A 136 3.80 3.80 -12.26
N GLY A 137 3.39 2.73 -11.60
CA GLY A 137 3.50 2.69 -10.15
C GLY A 137 4.90 2.31 -9.64
N SER A 138 5.91 2.08 -10.49
CA SER A 138 7.30 2.00 -9.99
C SER A 138 7.68 3.29 -9.25
N VAL A 139 7.21 4.43 -9.75
CA VAL A 139 7.31 5.74 -9.12
C VAL A 139 6.56 5.78 -7.78
N MET A 140 5.39 5.15 -7.72
CA MET A 140 4.60 5.00 -6.49
C MET A 140 5.38 4.21 -5.43
N VAL A 141 5.90 3.04 -5.80
CA VAL A 141 6.67 2.18 -4.88
C VAL A 141 7.93 2.89 -4.40
N GLN A 142 8.68 3.54 -5.30
CA GLN A 142 9.87 4.32 -4.95
C GLN A 142 9.55 5.46 -3.98
N GLN A 143 8.44 6.15 -4.19
CA GLN A 143 7.99 7.23 -3.31
C GLN A 143 7.63 6.70 -1.92
N TRP A 144 6.94 5.55 -1.84
CA TRP A 144 6.65 4.89 -0.57
C TRP A 144 7.93 4.46 0.15
N GLN A 145 8.90 3.87 -0.55
CA GLN A 145 10.20 3.50 0.02
C GLN A 145 10.96 4.74 0.54
N THR A 146 10.89 5.86 -0.17
CA THR A 146 11.54 7.12 0.24
C THR A 146 10.91 7.72 1.50
N LEU A 147 9.59 7.57 1.67
CA LEU A 147 8.88 8.01 2.88
C LEU A 147 9.05 7.04 4.06
N ASN A 148 9.48 5.82 3.77
CA ASN A 148 9.71 4.75 4.73
C ASN A 148 11.17 4.30 4.71
N PRO A 149 12.13 5.19 5.01
CA PRO A 149 13.53 4.80 5.04
C PRO A 149 13.72 3.65 6.04
N PRO A 150 14.59 2.68 5.72
CA PRO A 150 14.91 1.61 6.68
C PRO A 150 15.33 2.25 8.00
N THR A 151 14.75 1.77 9.09
CA THR A 151 14.95 2.34 10.42
C THR A 151 16.42 2.22 10.80
N THR A 152 17.20 3.24 10.53
CA THR A 152 18.53 3.38 11.12
C THR A 152 18.32 3.80 12.56
N ASN A 153 18.91 3.06 13.50
CA ASN A 153 19.02 3.46 14.91
C ASN A 153 19.92 4.72 15.00
N VAL A 154 19.49 5.86 14.46
CA VAL A 154 20.16 7.16 14.66
C VAL A 154 19.66 7.74 15.98
N GLY A 155 20.00 7.01 17.03
CA GLY A 155 19.77 7.38 18.41
C GLY A 155 20.93 6.84 19.21
N GLY A 156 22.06 7.55 19.19
CA GLY A 156 23.19 7.24 20.06
C GLY A 156 22.67 7.06 21.48
N LYS A 157 23.04 5.95 22.10
CA LYS A 157 22.75 5.62 23.51
C LYS A 157 23.13 6.80 24.41
N LYS A 158 22.20 7.72 24.69
CA LYS A 158 22.20 8.49 25.94
C LYS A 158 21.54 7.60 26.98
N LYS A 159 22.36 6.96 27.81
CA LYS A 159 21.92 6.30 29.06
C LYS A 159 20.99 7.26 29.81
N GLY A 160 19.71 6.92 29.94
CA GLY A 160 18.77 7.63 30.83
C GLY A 160 17.43 8.07 30.25
N SER A 161 17.11 7.85 28.98
CA SER A 161 15.77 8.13 28.42
C SER A 161 15.23 6.88 27.74
N GLY A 162 14.21 6.27 28.34
CA GLY A 162 13.56 5.08 27.81
C GLY A 162 12.82 5.35 26.50
N GLY A 163 12.95 4.41 25.57
CA GLY A 163 12.08 4.28 24.40
C GLY A 163 12.42 5.21 23.23
N GLY A 164 13.45 4.87 22.46
CA GLY A 164 13.53 5.38 21.08
C GLY A 164 12.32 4.88 20.31
N VAL A 165 11.38 5.77 19.96
CA VAL A 165 10.20 5.42 19.16
C VAL A 165 10.67 5.01 17.76
N ARG A 166 10.80 3.71 17.52
CA ARG A 166 11.00 3.17 16.17
C ARG A 166 9.82 3.63 15.32
N ARG A 167 10.04 4.56 14.39
CA ARG A 167 9.03 4.96 13.40
C ARG A 167 8.76 3.74 12.53
N LYS A 168 7.65 3.05 12.77
CA LYS A 168 7.18 1.96 11.93
C LYS A 168 6.79 2.52 10.55
N LYS A 169 6.93 1.68 9.53
CA LYS A 169 6.58 2.01 8.14
C LYS A 169 5.12 2.48 8.07
N GLY A 170 4.87 3.58 7.37
CA GLY A 170 3.54 4.03 6.96
C GLY A 170 3.08 3.36 5.67
N GLY A 171 1.83 3.60 5.30
CA GLY A 171 1.21 3.09 4.07
C GLY A 171 1.06 4.21 3.04
N MET A 172 0.65 3.86 1.83
CA MET A 172 0.35 4.84 0.80
C MET A 172 -0.85 4.41 -0.03
N GLY A 173 -1.81 5.30 -0.21
CA GLY A 173 -3.00 5.08 -1.05
C GLY A 173 -3.03 6.04 -2.23
N VAL A 174 -3.72 5.64 -3.31
CA VAL A 174 -3.89 6.47 -4.50
C VAL A 174 -5.31 7.03 -4.56
N PHE A 175 -5.41 8.36 -4.68
CA PHE A 175 -6.66 9.06 -4.91
C PHE A 175 -6.54 9.89 -6.19
N TYR A 176 -7.51 9.78 -7.09
CA TYR A 176 -7.49 10.48 -8.37
C TYR A 176 -8.56 11.58 -8.41
N PRO A 177 -8.29 12.72 -9.09
CA PRO A 177 -9.27 13.79 -9.19
C PRO A 177 -10.42 13.39 -10.12
N THR A 178 -11.66 13.62 -9.67
CA THR A 178 -12.90 13.37 -10.42
C THR A 178 -13.55 14.63 -10.94
N GLN A 179 -12.90 15.80 -10.77
CA GLN A 179 -13.37 17.08 -11.28
C GLN A 179 -12.22 17.86 -11.92
N GLY A 180 -12.50 18.52 -13.04
CA GLY A 180 -11.53 19.39 -13.72
C GLY A 180 -10.71 18.71 -14.83
N LEU A 181 -11.07 17.48 -15.20
CA LEU A 181 -10.53 16.79 -16.38
C LEU A 181 -11.54 16.86 -17.52
N GLU A 182 -11.29 17.76 -18.47
CA GLU A 182 -12.17 17.99 -19.61
C GLU A 182 -12.33 16.70 -20.45
N GLY A 183 -13.58 16.28 -20.68
CA GLY A 183 -13.91 15.09 -21.46
C GLY A 183 -13.81 13.74 -20.73
N ILE A 184 -13.30 13.71 -19.48
CA ILE A 184 -13.14 12.46 -18.69
C ILE A 184 -14.03 12.49 -17.46
N SER A 185 -14.07 13.64 -16.77
CA SER A 185 -14.80 13.81 -15.52
C SER A 185 -16.23 14.27 -15.78
N THR A 186 -17.20 13.59 -15.16
CA THR A 186 -18.59 14.03 -15.15
C THR A 186 -18.97 14.58 -13.78
N LYS A 187 -19.93 15.52 -13.74
CA LYS A 187 -20.44 16.08 -12.46
C LYS A 187 -21.10 15.01 -11.56
N LYS A 188 -21.40 13.82 -12.10
CA LYS A 188 -22.05 12.72 -11.40
C LYS A 188 -21.07 11.65 -10.94
N ASP A 189 -19.77 11.82 -11.20
CA ASP A 189 -18.77 10.86 -10.75
C ASP A 189 -18.77 10.82 -9.22
N GLU A 190 -18.76 9.61 -8.68
CA GLU A 190 -18.67 9.37 -7.25
C GLU A 190 -17.36 9.97 -6.71
N THR A 191 -17.46 10.64 -5.57
CA THR A 191 -16.31 11.23 -4.89
C THR A 191 -16.23 10.73 -3.46
N ASP A 192 -15.09 10.91 -2.83
CA ASP A 192 -14.89 10.64 -1.40
C ASP A 192 -14.51 11.92 -0.68
N PHE A 193 -14.80 11.95 0.62
CA PHE A 193 -14.34 13.01 1.48
C PHE A 193 -12.95 12.68 2.02
N LEU A 194 -12.01 13.59 1.76
CA LEU A 194 -10.64 13.51 2.26
C LEU A 194 -10.27 14.79 3.01
N ALA A 195 -9.73 14.62 4.21
CA ALA A 195 -8.96 15.64 4.90
C ALA A 195 -7.47 15.27 4.82
N THR A 196 -6.67 16.20 4.33
CA THR A 196 -5.24 15.98 4.05
C THR A 196 -4.39 17.10 4.64
N VAL A 197 -3.14 16.77 4.98
CA VAL A 197 -2.14 17.72 5.46
C VAL A 197 -0.88 17.59 4.61
N ALA A 198 -0.14 18.69 4.45
CA ALA A 198 1.10 18.65 3.69
C ALA A 198 2.13 17.76 4.39
N VAL A 199 2.80 16.89 3.65
CA VAL A 199 3.95 16.13 4.17
C VAL A 199 5.11 17.08 4.40
N GLU A 200 5.92 16.83 5.43
CA GLU A 200 7.13 17.60 5.71
C GLU A 200 8.01 17.71 4.46
N ALA A 201 8.30 18.96 4.06
CA ALA A 201 9.14 19.23 2.91
C ALA A 201 10.55 18.64 3.14
N PRO A 202 11.09 17.89 2.18
CA PRO A 202 12.46 17.39 2.30
C PRO A 202 13.44 18.56 2.39
N THR A 203 14.54 18.39 3.11
CA THR A 203 15.63 19.40 3.20
C THR A 203 16.24 19.71 1.82
N VAL A 204 16.10 18.79 0.87
CA VAL A 204 16.54 18.95 -0.52
C VAL A 204 15.29 18.98 -1.43
N PRO A 205 15.15 19.97 -2.32
CA PRO A 205 14.05 20.01 -3.28
C PRO A 205 13.96 18.72 -4.09
N ALA A 206 12.74 18.23 -4.30
CA ALA A 206 12.54 17.05 -5.12
C ALA A 206 12.90 17.35 -6.59
N PRO A 207 13.36 16.36 -7.36
CA PRO A 207 13.53 16.51 -8.81
C PRO A 207 12.20 16.92 -9.48
N THR A 208 12.27 17.66 -10.57
CA THR A 208 11.10 18.23 -11.28
C THR A 208 10.08 17.18 -11.77
N ALA A 209 10.48 15.91 -11.90
CA ALA A 209 9.60 14.80 -12.26
C ALA A 209 9.09 13.98 -11.06
N SER A 210 9.32 14.44 -9.82
CA SER A 210 8.94 13.69 -8.62
C SER A 210 7.45 13.84 -8.32
N VAL A 211 6.79 12.72 -8.05
CA VAL A 211 5.38 12.70 -7.60
C VAL A 211 5.24 13.24 -6.16
N ARG A 212 6.34 13.53 -5.47
CA ARG A 212 6.37 13.95 -4.07
C ARG A 212 5.52 15.20 -3.77
N GLU A 213 5.42 16.14 -4.70
CA GLU A 213 4.59 17.34 -4.51
C GLU A 213 3.10 17.01 -4.39
N ASN A 214 2.67 15.88 -4.96
CA ASN A 214 1.30 15.40 -4.91
C ASN A 214 1.02 14.49 -3.71
N VAL A 215 2.02 14.21 -2.88
CA VAL A 215 1.85 13.35 -1.70
C VAL A 215 1.46 14.19 -0.49
N GLU A 216 0.31 13.88 0.08
CA GLU A 216 -0.22 14.48 1.31
C GLU A 216 -0.49 13.38 2.34
N GLU A 217 -0.41 13.70 3.63
CA GLU A 217 -0.81 12.78 4.70
C GLU A 217 -2.33 12.86 4.89
N VAL A 218 -3.00 11.71 4.80
CA VAL A 218 -4.43 11.59 5.05
C VAL A 218 -4.66 11.59 6.56
N VAL A 219 -5.51 12.51 7.04
CA VAL A 219 -5.84 12.64 8.48
C VAL A 219 -7.28 12.27 8.79
N MET A 220 -8.13 12.22 7.77
CA MET A 220 -9.49 11.69 7.85
C MET A 220 -9.96 11.37 6.43
N CYS A 221 -10.56 10.21 6.24
CA CYS A 221 -11.23 9.81 5.01
C CYS A 221 -12.55 9.13 5.35
N MET A 222 -13.55 9.28 4.47
CA MET A 222 -14.76 8.46 4.46
C MET A 222 -15.44 8.57 3.09
N PRO A 223 -16.18 7.53 2.65
CA PRO A 223 -17.04 7.61 1.48
C PRO A 223 -18.06 8.75 1.59
N THR A 224 -18.52 9.25 0.44
CA THR A 224 -19.53 10.32 0.42
C THR A 224 -20.87 9.88 1.03
N ASP A 225 -21.25 8.62 0.89
CA ASP A 225 -22.47 8.10 1.51
C ASP A 225 -22.39 8.18 3.05
N THR A 226 -21.30 7.67 3.63
CA THR A 226 -21.05 7.77 5.08
C THR A 226 -20.93 9.22 5.56
N LEU A 227 -20.43 10.13 4.72
CA LEU A 227 -20.44 11.55 5.04
C LEU A 227 -21.87 12.11 5.08
N ASN A 228 -22.70 11.78 4.09
CA ASN A 228 -24.08 12.23 4.00
C ASN A 228 -24.87 11.75 5.21
N ASP A 229 -24.72 10.48 5.61
CA ASP A 229 -25.36 9.92 6.81
C ASP A 229 -25.00 10.74 8.06
N LYS A 230 -23.72 11.03 8.26
CA LYS A 230 -23.26 11.86 9.39
C LYS A 230 -23.80 13.29 9.33
N LEU A 231 -23.89 13.87 8.14
CA LEU A 231 -24.46 15.20 7.97
C LEU A 231 -25.95 15.20 8.29
N GLU A 232 -26.70 14.18 7.88
CA GLU A 232 -28.13 14.05 8.21
C GLU A 232 -28.34 13.93 9.72
N GLU A 233 -27.56 13.08 10.39
CA GLU A 233 -27.58 12.91 11.85
C GLU A 233 -27.28 14.21 12.61
N ASP A 234 -26.27 14.96 12.15
CA ASP A 234 -25.83 16.21 12.78
C ASP A 234 -26.48 17.48 12.17
N LYS A 235 -27.63 17.36 11.51
CA LYS A 235 -28.42 18.51 10.98
C LYS A 235 -27.62 19.40 10.03
N GLY A 236 -26.86 18.79 9.13
CA GLY A 236 -26.03 19.44 8.11
C GLY A 236 -24.67 19.92 8.62
N VAL A 237 -24.26 19.57 9.85
CA VAL A 237 -23.00 20.04 10.44
C VAL A 237 -21.97 18.91 10.52
N LEU A 238 -20.87 19.05 9.79
CA LEU A 238 -19.73 18.15 9.96
C LEU A 238 -18.93 18.53 11.22
N ARG A 239 -19.03 17.72 12.28
CA ARG A 239 -18.25 17.94 13.50
C ARG A 239 -16.79 17.54 13.35
N VAL A 240 -15.90 18.54 13.39
CA VAL A 240 -14.45 18.33 13.41
C VAL A 240 -13.92 18.58 14.82
N ARG A 241 -13.14 17.64 15.35
CA ARG A 241 -12.54 17.78 16.68
C ARG A 241 -11.42 18.82 16.65
N GLN A 242 -11.41 19.73 17.63
CA GLN A 242 -10.41 20.78 17.76
C GLN A 242 -8.96 20.25 17.75
N ARG A 243 -8.72 19.08 18.35
CA ARG A 243 -7.40 18.42 18.37
C ARG A 243 -6.78 18.21 16.98
N LEU A 244 -7.60 17.98 15.95
CA LEU A 244 -7.11 17.84 14.58
C LEU A 244 -6.41 19.14 14.12
N ILE A 245 -7.03 20.28 14.43
CA ILE A 245 -6.53 21.61 14.08
C ILE A 245 -5.33 21.96 14.97
N GLU A 246 -5.38 21.66 16.26
CA GLU A 246 -4.26 21.90 17.19
C GLU A 246 -3.00 21.16 16.78
N ARG A 247 -3.14 19.92 16.26
CA ARG A 247 -1.99 19.11 15.87
C ARG A 247 -1.34 19.56 14.56
N PHE A 248 -2.14 19.84 13.53
CA PHE A 248 -1.63 20.05 12.17
C PHE A 248 -1.66 21.51 11.71
N GLY A 249 -2.46 22.37 12.34
CA GLY A 249 -2.63 23.79 12.02
C GLY A 249 -3.35 24.07 10.69
N LYS A 250 -2.96 23.39 9.61
CA LYS A 250 -3.48 23.56 8.25
C LYS A 250 -3.94 22.24 7.68
N VAL A 251 -5.27 22.08 7.58
CA VAL A 251 -5.92 20.88 7.02
C VAL A 251 -6.69 21.27 5.76
N LYS A 252 -6.49 20.51 4.67
CA LYS A 252 -7.22 20.68 3.41
C LYS A 252 -8.37 19.68 3.36
N MET A 253 -9.60 20.19 3.27
CA MET A 253 -10.80 19.37 3.05
C MET A 253 -11.07 19.26 1.54
N ARG A 254 -11.22 18.04 1.03
CA ARG A 254 -11.32 17.72 -0.39
C ARG A 254 -12.53 16.81 -0.63
N MET A 255 -13.29 17.13 -1.68
CA MET A 255 -14.49 16.40 -2.14
C MET A 255 -14.46 16.11 -3.65
N LYS A 256 -13.29 16.32 -4.27
CA LYS A 256 -13.09 16.26 -5.74
C LYS A 256 -12.21 15.08 -6.15
N TYR A 257 -12.04 14.12 -5.26
CA TYR A 257 -11.15 12.98 -5.43
C TYR A 257 -11.95 11.71 -5.16
N ARG A 258 -11.54 10.62 -5.80
CA ARG A 258 -12.07 9.28 -5.60
C ARG A 258 -10.91 8.35 -5.26
N ASP A 259 -11.17 7.40 -4.37
CA ASP A 259 -10.24 6.34 -4.03
C ASP A 259 -10.04 5.40 -5.24
N ALA A 260 -8.78 5.14 -5.60
CA ALA A 260 -8.46 4.18 -6.66
C ALA A 260 -8.46 2.73 -6.15
N HIS A 261 -8.60 2.52 -4.83
CA HIS A 261 -8.45 1.25 -4.14
C HIS A 261 -7.06 0.58 -4.31
N VAL A 262 -6.05 1.40 -4.63
CA VAL A 262 -4.65 0.98 -4.75
C VAL A 262 -3.93 1.41 -3.48
N TYR A 263 -3.49 0.44 -2.68
CA TYR A 263 -2.82 0.69 -1.41
C TYR A 263 -1.53 -0.10 -1.29
N ILE A 264 -0.45 0.54 -0.83
CA ILE A 264 0.76 -0.12 -0.37
C ILE A 264 0.74 -0.11 1.16
N PHE A 265 0.69 -1.30 1.75
CA PHE A 265 0.62 -1.50 3.19
C PHE A 265 1.86 -2.20 3.72
N PRO A 266 2.36 -1.75 4.88
CA PRO A 266 3.34 -2.53 5.62
C PRO A 266 2.69 -3.76 6.27
N LYS A 267 3.47 -4.81 6.51
CA LYS A 267 2.98 -6.09 7.06
C LYS A 267 2.08 -5.94 8.30
N TRP A 268 2.43 -5.04 9.22
CA TRP A 268 1.72 -4.86 10.49
C TRP A 268 0.24 -4.47 10.32
N ILE A 269 -0.17 -4.00 9.13
CA ILE A 269 -1.58 -3.75 8.82
C ILE A 269 -2.41 -5.04 8.86
N MET A 270 -1.82 -6.20 8.58
CA MET A 270 -2.49 -7.49 8.73
C MET A 270 -2.85 -7.75 10.20
N ASP A 271 -1.90 -7.54 11.12
CA ASP A 271 -2.13 -7.67 12.56
C ASP A 271 -3.14 -6.63 13.06
N PHE A 272 -3.08 -5.41 12.51
CA PHE A 272 -4.02 -4.34 12.81
C PHE A 272 -5.44 -4.70 12.41
N ALA A 273 -5.63 -5.26 11.21
CA ALA A 273 -6.91 -5.77 10.77
C ALA A 273 -7.38 -6.93 11.67
N ALA A 274 -6.51 -7.90 11.94
CA ALA A 274 -6.84 -9.08 12.75
C ALA A 274 -7.39 -8.72 14.14
N LYS A 275 -6.84 -7.69 14.79
CA LYS A 275 -7.30 -7.24 16.11
C LYS A 275 -8.63 -6.48 16.11
N ASN A 276 -9.03 -5.93 14.98
CA ASN A 276 -10.18 -5.03 14.89
C ASN A 276 -11.31 -5.68 14.07
N GLU A 277 -12.12 -6.49 14.74
CA GLU A 277 -13.24 -7.22 14.12
C GLU A 277 -14.30 -6.31 13.46
N ARG A 278 -14.38 -5.05 13.89
CA ARG A 278 -15.35 -4.06 13.40
C ARG A 278 -15.02 -3.49 12.03
N PHE A 279 -13.84 -3.79 11.49
CA PHE A 279 -13.43 -3.26 10.19
C PHE A 279 -14.12 -4.02 9.07
N ASP A 280 -14.95 -3.31 8.31
CA ASP A 280 -15.67 -3.82 7.16
C ASP A 280 -15.04 -3.34 5.85
N SER A 281 -14.57 -2.09 5.77
CA SER A 281 -13.93 -1.55 4.57
C SER A 281 -12.46 -1.15 4.79
N ILE A 282 -11.58 -1.47 3.84
CA ILE A 282 -10.20 -0.97 3.85
C ILE A 282 -10.17 0.57 3.75
N SER A 283 -10.98 1.15 2.85
CA SER A 283 -10.95 2.58 2.54
C SER A 283 -11.50 3.44 3.69
N GLU A 284 -12.55 2.96 4.36
CA GLU A 284 -13.19 3.68 5.46
C GLU A 284 -12.62 3.29 6.82
N ASP A 285 -12.57 2.00 7.14
CA ASP A 285 -12.24 1.57 8.48
C ASP A 285 -10.74 1.48 8.69
N VAL A 286 -10.04 0.65 7.91
CA VAL A 286 -8.59 0.45 8.10
C VAL A 286 -7.86 1.78 7.94
N LEU A 287 -8.07 2.48 6.82
CA LEU A 287 -7.46 3.79 6.58
C LEU A 287 -8.04 4.88 7.48
N GLY A 288 -9.35 4.96 7.65
CA GLY A 288 -9.96 6.07 8.39
C GLY A 288 -9.69 6.03 9.89
N TRP A 289 -9.75 4.85 10.52
CA TRP A 289 -9.37 4.71 11.93
C TRP A 289 -7.88 4.88 12.15
N TRP A 290 -7.05 4.37 11.24
CA TRP A 290 -5.61 4.60 11.28
C TRP A 290 -5.27 6.09 11.15
N ALA A 291 -5.85 6.79 10.17
CA ALA A 291 -5.66 8.23 9.99
C ALA A 291 -6.11 9.04 11.22
N LYS A 292 -7.24 8.67 11.84
CA LYS A 292 -7.72 9.32 13.08
C LYS A 292 -6.83 9.06 14.28
N SER A 293 -6.26 7.85 14.41
CA SER A 293 -5.34 7.50 15.50
C SER A 293 -4.13 8.43 15.56
N ARG A 294 -3.74 9.02 14.42
CA ARG A 294 -2.64 9.97 14.31
C ARG A 294 -2.89 11.28 15.02
N TRP A 295 -4.11 11.64 15.44
CA TRP A 295 -4.36 12.88 16.17
C TRP A 295 -5.35 12.71 17.33
N GLN A 296 -5.93 11.52 17.46
CA GLN A 296 -6.78 11.13 18.56
C GLN A 296 -6.11 10.03 19.38
N GLU A 297 -5.31 10.43 20.37
CA GLU A 297 -4.56 9.53 21.25
C GLU A 297 -5.44 8.47 21.94
N SER A 298 -6.70 8.79 22.24
CA SER A 298 -7.63 7.85 22.85
C SER A 298 -8.07 6.70 21.95
N LEU A 299 -7.76 6.73 20.65
CA LEU A 299 -7.99 5.60 19.73
C LEU A 299 -6.84 4.61 19.73
N ILE A 300 -5.61 5.03 20.03
CA ILE A 300 -4.43 4.17 19.98
C ILE A 300 -4.63 2.90 20.83
N PRO A 301 -4.99 3.00 22.14
CA PRO A 301 -5.22 1.81 22.95
C PRO A 301 -6.49 1.07 22.55
N LYS A 302 -7.52 1.77 22.04
CA LYS A 302 -8.79 1.13 21.63
C LYS A 302 -8.65 0.26 20.40
N LEU A 303 -7.75 0.63 19.50
CA LEU A 303 -7.47 -0.10 18.27
C LEU A 303 -6.33 -1.12 18.43
N GLY A 304 -5.77 -1.25 19.65
CA GLY A 304 -4.65 -2.15 19.92
C GLY A 304 -3.35 -1.75 19.21
N LEU A 305 -3.20 -0.50 18.78
CA LEU A 305 -2.06 -0.04 17.99
C LEU A 305 -0.75 -0.12 18.78
N ASP A 306 -0.78 0.10 20.10
CA ASP A 306 0.41 0.01 20.94
C ASP A 306 1.01 -1.41 20.90
N GLU A 307 0.17 -2.44 20.91
CA GLU A 307 0.59 -3.83 20.85
C GLU A 307 1.01 -4.26 19.44
N VAL A 308 0.31 -3.79 18.40
CA VAL A 308 0.64 -4.09 17.00
C VAL A 308 1.97 -3.44 16.60
N LEU A 309 2.21 -2.22 17.09
CA LEU A 309 3.42 -1.47 16.81
C LEU A 309 4.56 -1.77 17.79
N ALA A 310 4.30 -2.52 18.87
CA ALA A 310 5.33 -2.97 19.78
C ALA A 310 6.39 -3.80 19.03
N PRO A 311 7.67 -3.73 19.44
CA PRO A 311 8.65 -4.69 18.99
C PRO A 311 8.21 -6.09 19.47
N HIS A 312 8.11 -7.05 18.56
CA HIS A 312 7.90 -8.45 18.92
C HIS A 312 9.08 -8.87 19.79
N GLN A 313 8.85 -9.08 21.09
CA GLN A 313 9.79 -9.84 21.91
C GLN A 313 9.55 -11.31 21.55
N PRO A 314 10.55 -12.04 21.01
CA PRO A 314 10.38 -13.46 20.80
C PRO A 314 10.02 -14.10 22.15
N SER A 315 8.92 -14.85 22.16
CA SER A 315 8.51 -15.65 23.31
C SER A 315 9.57 -16.71 23.60
N SER A 316 9.86 -16.93 24.87
CA SER A 316 10.92 -17.81 25.37
C SER A 316 10.75 -19.32 25.07
N ASP A 317 9.73 -19.72 24.30
CA ASP A 317 9.32 -21.11 24.14
C ASP A 317 9.54 -21.69 22.73
N GLU A 318 10.19 -20.95 21.83
CA GLU A 318 10.64 -21.47 20.53
C GLU A 318 12.17 -21.34 20.43
N MET A 319 12.86 -22.20 21.20
CA MET A 319 14.24 -22.59 20.89
C MET A 319 14.17 -23.89 20.10
N ASP A 320 14.25 -23.80 18.77
CA ASP A 320 14.84 -24.85 17.93
C ASP A 320 15.26 -24.23 16.56
N ASP A 321 16.58 -24.11 16.42
CA ASP A 321 17.47 -24.05 15.24
C ASP A 321 17.13 -23.25 13.95
N ASP A 322 17.99 -22.24 13.74
CA ASP A 322 18.45 -21.58 12.50
C ASP A 322 17.45 -20.69 11.72
N GLU A 323 17.66 -19.39 11.51
CA GLU A 323 18.88 -18.60 11.29
C GLU A 323 18.88 -17.33 12.16
N GLU A 324 20.04 -17.00 12.76
CA GLU A 324 20.28 -15.72 13.42
C GLU A 324 19.93 -14.56 12.44
N GLU A 325 18.89 -13.77 12.75
CA GLU A 325 18.77 -12.43 12.17
C GLU A 325 19.94 -11.61 12.70
N ASP A 326 21.10 -11.75 12.05
CA ASP A 326 22.26 -10.89 12.25
C ASP A 326 21.76 -9.45 12.30
N GLU A 327 22.08 -8.75 13.38
CA GLU A 327 21.84 -7.32 13.53
C GLU A 327 22.56 -6.61 12.39
N ILE A 328 21.84 -6.38 11.28
CA ILE A 328 22.43 -5.83 10.07
C ILE A 328 22.74 -4.35 10.33
N ASP A 329 23.96 -4.09 10.80
CA ASP A 329 24.49 -2.74 10.89
C ASP A 329 24.67 -2.21 9.46
N ALA A 330 23.75 -1.35 9.01
CA ALA A 330 23.79 -0.77 7.66
C ALA A 330 25.11 -0.01 7.37
N VAL A 331 25.92 0.27 8.40
CA VAL A 331 27.26 0.84 8.29
C VAL A 331 28.30 -0.20 7.86
N THR A 332 28.14 -1.48 8.24
CA THR A 332 29.04 -2.58 7.85
C THR A 332 28.69 -3.16 6.48
N LEU A 333 27.43 -3.05 6.03
CA LEU A 333 27.00 -3.44 4.67
C LEU A 333 27.32 -2.40 3.58
N SER A 334 27.99 -1.29 3.91
CA SER A 334 28.48 -0.37 2.88
C SER A 334 29.69 -0.98 2.16
N SER A 335 29.47 -1.56 0.97
CA SER A 335 30.52 -2.18 0.15
C SER A 335 31.48 -1.21 -0.54
N THR A 336 31.71 -0.01 0.02
CA THR A 336 32.77 0.89 -0.49
C THR A 336 34.10 0.62 0.19
N LYS A 337 34.59 -0.62 0.05
CA LYS A 337 36.02 -0.95 0.16
C LYS A 337 36.48 -1.32 -1.25
N SER A 338 37.08 -0.35 -1.94
CA SER A 338 37.70 -0.59 -3.24
C SER A 338 38.98 -1.42 -3.04
N THR A 339 38.92 -2.70 -3.38
CA THR A 339 40.11 -3.43 -3.82
C THR A 339 40.56 -2.85 -5.15
N ALA A 340 41.83 -2.42 -5.22
CA ALA A 340 42.41 -1.83 -6.41
C ALA A 340 42.29 -2.78 -7.63
N PRO A 341 41.85 -2.30 -8.80
CA PRO A 341 41.87 -3.11 -10.01
C PRO A 341 43.30 -3.18 -10.61
N PRO A 342 43.67 -4.29 -11.27
CA PRO A 342 44.86 -4.32 -12.11
C PRO A 342 44.68 -3.40 -13.32
N SER A 343 45.77 -2.74 -13.69
CA SER A 343 45.88 -1.74 -14.74
C SER A 343 45.26 -2.14 -16.09
N SER A 344 44.30 -1.34 -16.57
CA SER A 344 44.02 -1.20 -18.01
C SER A 344 43.62 0.24 -18.33
N SER A 345 44.33 0.83 -19.29
CA SER A 345 44.29 2.22 -19.71
C SER A 345 43.10 2.57 -20.61
N ALA A 346 42.21 3.46 -20.15
CA ALA A 346 41.44 4.41 -20.98
C ALA A 346 40.78 5.47 -20.06
N PRO A 347 40.83 6.78 -20.39
CA PRO A 347 40.28 7.82 -19.53
C PRO A 347 38.78 8.01 -19.79
N GLN A 348 37.92 7.37 -18.99
CA GLN A 348 36.54 7.83 -18.81
C GLN A 348 36.52 8.80 -17.61
N GLN A 349 36.11 10.04 -17.86
CA GLN A 349 35.92 11.04 -16.79
C GLN A 349 34.75 10.60 -15.88
N PRO A 350 34.96 10.40 -14.58
CA PRO A 350 33.85 10.17 -13.66
C PRO A 350 33.16 11.51 -13.34
N SER A 351 31.84 11.52 -13.47
CA SER A 351 30.98 12.54 -12.90
C SER A 351 31.16 12.54 -11.38
N PHE A 352 31.54 13.71 -10.85
CA PHE A 352 31.91 13.87 -9.45
C PHE A 352 30.68 14.13 -8.58
N ALA A 353 30.52 13.37 -7.50
CA ALA A 353 29.67 13.74 -6.37
C ALA A 353 30.49 13.62 -5.08
N THR A 354 30.74 14.75 -4.41
CA THR A 354 31.43 14.80 -3.11
C THR A 354 30.55 15.49 -2.09
N ARG A 355 30.53 14.94 -0.87
CA ARG A 355 29.84 15.51 0.29
C ARG A 355 30.87 16.05 1.28
N VAL A 356 30.84 17.35 1.51
CA VAL A 356 31.55 18.01 2.62
C VAL A 356 30.59 18.13 3.81
N ARG A 357 31.05 17.85 5.02
CA ARG A 357 30.35 18.18 6.28
C ARG A 357 31.31 18.89 7.25
N PRO A 358 30.79 19.68 8.19
CA PRO A 358 31.41 20.93 8.60
C PRO A 358 32.35 20.77 9.80
N SER A 359 33.30 21.70 9.93
CA SER A 359 33.68 22.20 11.26
C SER A 359 33.77 23.73 11.23
N PRO A 360 32.95 24.43 12.03
CA PRO A 360 33.35 25.67 12.63
C PRO A 360 33.35 25.46 14.15
N THR A 361 34.52 25.22 14.70
CA THR A 361 34.78 25.45 16.12
C THR A 361 36.18 26.00 16.24
N GLN A 362 36.23 27.33 16.20
CA GLN A 362 37.19 28.16 16.93
C GLN A 362 36.73 28.25 18.41
N PRO A 363 37.54 28.70 19.37
CA PRO A 363 38.27 29.98 19.37
C PRO A 363 39.65 29.94 18.73
#